data_AF-A0A317I9T6-F1
#
_entry.id   AF-A0A317I9T6-F1
#
_cell.length_a   1.000
_cell.length_b   1.000
_cell.length_c   1.000
_cell.angle_alpha   90.00
_cell.angle_beta   90.00
_cell.angle_gamma   90.00
#
_symmetry.space_group_name_H-M   'P 1'
#
loop_
_entity.id
_entity.type
_entity.pdbx_description
1 polymer ?
#
loop_
_entity_poly.entity_id
_entity_poly.type
_entity_poly.pdbx_seq_one_letter_code
_entity_poly.pdbx_strand_id
1 'polypeptide(L)'
;MSEISGKLKRGEISISDAIVKTLPELRGKVPDETLIWLASELQGYSNSLHFYQNNNHGLPTHRVVKGKLRLMDTSGKLSDLQHTYASRGQYFLGAPIAWLEESAKLPGELVLVELPDLTSLITAGRGNVACECTKDQLKLVLSIVRGRVLEVMNLTTSNN
;
A
#
# COMPACT_ATOMS: atom_id res chain seq x y z
N MET A 1 -24.66 7.35 8.61
CA MET A 1 -23.36 7.32 7.90
C MET A 1 -22.42 8.19 8.70
N SER A 2 -21.27 7.67 9.18
CA SER A 2 -20.36 8.47 10.00
C SER A 2 -19.82 9.68 9.23
N GLU A 3 -19.52 10.77 9.95
CA GLU A 3 -18.93 11.97 9.35
C GLU A 3 -17.64 11.65 8.59
N ILE A 4 -16.82 10.74 9.13
CA ILE A 4 -15.58 10.25 8.54
C ILE A 4 -15.84 9.56 7.20
N SER A 5 -16.83 8.66 7.12
CA SER A 5 -17.19 8.00 5.86
C SER A 5 -17.66 9.00 4.79
N GLY A 6 -18.41 10.03 5.19
CA GLY A 6 -18.83 11.10 4.28
C GLY A 6 -17.63 11.88 3.72
N LYS A 7 -16.70 12.28 4.60
CA LYS A 7 -15.47 12.99 4.23
C LYS A 7 -14.58 12.16 3.30
N LEU A 8 -14.39 10.87 3.59
CA LEU A 8 -13.59 9.97 2.75
C LEU A 8 -14.20 9.78 1.35
N LYS A 9 -15.53 9.62 1.25
CA LYS A 9 -16.23 9.49 -0.04
C LYS A 9 -16.05 10.72 -0.94
N ARG A 10 -16.06 11.92 -0.35
CA ARG A 10 -15.87 13.20 -1.07
C ARG A 10 -14.40 13.52 -1.33
N GLY A 11 -13.46 12.73 -0.80
CA GLY A 11 -12.02 12.98 -0.92
C GLY A 11 -11.54 14.16 -0.05
N GLU A 12 -12.28 14.53 0.98
CA GLU A 12 -11.93 15.62 1.92
C GLU A 12 -10.86 15.18 2.94
N ILE A 13 -10.70 13.87 3.14
CA ILE A 13 -9.64 13.26 3.96
C ILE A 13 -8.98 12.13 3.18
N SER A 14 -7.72 11.84 3.50
CA SER A 14 -7.00 10.69 2.93
C SER A 14 -7.54 9.37 3.49
N ILE A 15 -7.19 8.26 2.83
CA ILE A 15 -7.47 6.92 3.33
C ILE A 15 -6.76 6.72 4.67
N SER A 16 -5.48 7.09 4.77
CA SER A 16 -4.71 6.99 6.02
C SER A 16 -5.40 7.71 7.19
N ASP A 17 -5.84 8.96 6.99
CA ASP A 17 -6.53 9.76 8.00
C ASP A 17 -7.84 9.11 8.43
N ALA A 18 -8.59 8.58 7.46
CA ALA A 18 -9.85 7.92 7.73
C ALA A 18 -9.65 6.66 8.59
N ILE A 19 -8.62 5.86 8.31
CA ILE A 19 -8.29 4.69 9.12
C ILE A 19 -7.91 5.10 10.55
N VAL A 20 -6.98 6.06 10.71
CA VAL A 20 -6.53 6.53 12.04
C VAL A 20 -7.70 7.01 12.89
N LYS A 21 -8.61 7.80 12.29
CA LYS A 21 -9.77 8.35 13.00
C LYS A 21 -10.81 7.29 13.35
N THR A 22 -10.94 6.23 12.54
CA THR A 22 -11.96 5.19 12.74
C THR A 22 -11.48 4.06 13.64
N LEU A 23 -10.19 3.74 13.67
CA LEU A 23 -9.64 2.60 14.43
C LEU A 23 -10.15 2.51 15.89
N PRO A 24 -10.21 3.60 16.68
CA PRO A 24 -10.76 3.55 18.05
C PRO A 24 -12.22 3.10 18.11
N GLU A 25 -13.03 3.43 17.10
CA GLU A 25 -14.46 3.11 17.03
C GLU A 25 -14.71 1.65 16.61
N LEU A 26 -13.75 1.02 15.94
CA LEU A 26 -13.83 -0.35 15.43
C LEU A 26 -13.49 -1.41 16.49
N ARG A 27 -12.74 -1.02 17.54
CA ARG A 27 -12.26 -1.95 18.57
C ARG A 27 -13.44 -2.67 19.22
N GLY A 28 -13.42 -4.01 19.17
CA GLY A 28 -14.49 -4.87 19.70
C GLY A 28 -15.76 -4.92 18.87
N LYS A 29 -15.82 -4.25 17.71
CA LYS A 29 -16.98 -4.25 16.80
C LYS A 29 -16.72 -4.98 15.47
N VAL A 30 -15.46 -5.22 15.14
CA VAL A 30 -15.04 -5.95 13.93
C VAL A 30 -14.06 -7.05 14.30
N PRO A 31 -13.93 -8.11 13.47
CA PRO A 31 -12.94 -9.17 13.71
C PRO A 31 -11.51 -8.66 13.78
N ASP A 32 -10.66 -9.34 14.55
CA ASP A 32 -9.26 -8.95 14.74
C ASP A 32 -8.49 -8.89 13.42
N GLU A 33 -8.81 -9.76 12.45
CA GLU A 33 -8.20 -9.75 11.13
C GLU A 33 -8.45 -8.43 10.38
N THR A 34 -9.58 -7.77 10.65
CA THR A 34 -9.90 -6.46 10.08
C THR A 34 -9.03 -5.38 10.71
N LEU A 35 -8.85 -5.41 12.04
CA LEU A 35 -7.98 -4.46 12.75
C LEU A 35 -6.52 -4.64 12.33
N ILE A 36 -6.06 -5.88 12.20
CA ILE A 36 -4.72 -6.21 11.71
C ILE A 36 -4.54 -5.70 10.28
N TRP A 37 -5.50 -5.94 9.39
CA TRP A 37 -5.44 -5.43 8.02
C TRP A 37 -5.32 -3.90 7.99
N LEU A 38 -6.16 -3.17 8.74
CA LEU A 38 -6.09 -1.71 8.82
C LEU A 38 -4.76 -1.22 9.38
N ALA A 39 -4.21 -1.90 10.39
CA ALA A 39 -2.89 -1.59 10.93
C ALA A 39 -1.79 -1.80 9.89
N SER A 40 -1.85 -2.88 9.09
CA SER A 40 -0.91 -3.12 7.99
C SER A 40 -1.04 -2.10 6.86
N GLU A 41 -2.27 -1.64 6.54
CA GLU A 41 -2.46 -0.56 5.57
C GLU A 41 -1.79 0.74 6.05
N LEU A 42 -1.85 1.05 7.34
CA LEU A 42 -1.22 2.24 7.93
C LEU A 42 0.30 2.14 8.06
N GLN A 43 0.81 1.01 8.53
CA GLN A 43 2.23 0.85 8.87
C GLN A 43 3.07 0.29 7.71
N GLY A 44 2.41 -0.22 6.67
CA GLY A 44 3.04 -1.05 5.65
C GLY A 44 3.06 -2.53 6.07
N TYR A 45 3.30 -3.38 5.07
CA TYR A 45 3.33 -4.83 5.22
C TYR A 45 4.75 -5.30 5.50
N SER A 46 5.06 -5.57 6.77
CA SER A 46 6.38 -6.01 7.23
C SER A 46 6.82 -7.40 6.72
N ASN A 47 5.88 -8.19 6.21
CA ASN A 47 6.12 -9.51 5.63
C ASN A 47 6.07 -9.48 4.09
N SER A 48 6.31 -8.33 3.45
CA SER A 48 6.17 -8.23 1.99
C SER A 48 7.17 -9.12 1.22
N LEU A 49 8.30 -9.48 1.83
CA LEU A 49 9.24 -10.47 1.28
C LEU A 49 8.60 -11.83 1.02
N HIS A 50 7.57 -12.21 1.77
CA HIS A 50 6.90 -13.50 1.59
C HIS A 50 6.27 -13.62 0.19
N PHE A 51 5.85 -12.52 -0.43
CA PHE A 51 5.40 -12.50 -1.82
C PHE A 51 6.46 -13.06 -2.79
N TYR A 52 7.73 -12.83 -2.49
CA TYR A 52 8.85 -13.27 -3.32
C TYR A 52 9.32 -14.69 -3.01
N GLN A 53 9.03 -15.18 -1.80
CA GLN A 53 9.58 -16.43 -1.27
C GLN A 53 8.58 -17.58 -1.29
N ASN A 54 7.27 -17.31 -1.15
CA ASN A 54 6.23 -18.30 -0.94
C ASN A 54 5.05 -18.13 -1.91
N ASN A 55 4.56 -19.24 -2.45
CA ASN A 55 3.35 -19.24 -3.30
C ASN A 55 2.07 -18.94 -2.49
N ASN A 56 2.03 -19.30 -1.21
CA ASN A 56 0.93 -19.01 -0.30
C ASN A 56 1.37 -18.00 0.77
N HIS A 57 1.51 -16.75 0.37
CA HIS A 57 2.10 -15.68 1.20
C HIS A 57 1.10 -14.99 2.14
N GLY A 58 -0.21 -15.20 2.00
CA GLY A 58 -1.25 -14.55 2.83
C GLY A 58 -1.41 -13.03 2.64
N LEU A 59 -0.55 -12.39 1.84
CA LEU A 59 -0.62 -10.97 1.51
C LEU A 59 -1.81 -10.62 0.57
N PRO A 60 -2.37 -9.40 0.68
CA PRO A 60 -3.52 -8.98 -0.13
C PRO A 60 -3.17 -8.83 -1.61
N THR A 61 -3.93 -9.49 -2.47
CA THR A 61 -3.71 -9.50 -3.93
C THR A 61 -3.88 -8.13 -4.58
N HIS A 62 -4.73 -7.25 -4.02
CA HIS A 62 -4.94 -5.91 -4.55
C HIS A 62 -3.71 -4.99 -4.45
N ARG A 63 -2.70 -5.35 -3.66
CA ARG A 63 -1.42 -4.63 -3.56
C ARG A 63 -0.40 -5.07 -4.62
N VAL A 64 -0.72 -6.05 -5.46
CA VAL A 64 0.19 -6.55 -6.50
C VAL A 64 0.00 -5.76 -7.79
N VAL A 65 1.07 -5.19 -8.33
CA VAL A 65 1.07 -4.42 -9.58
C VAL A 65 2.07 -4.98 -10.58
N LYS A 66 1.79 -4.82 -11.87
CA LYS A 66 2.76 -5.03 -12.95
C LYS A 66 3.68 -3.82 -13.03
N GLY A 67 4.98 -4.06 -13.17
CA GLY A 67 5.95 -2.97 -13.21
C GLY A 67 7.38 -3.43 -13.47
N LYS A 68 8.32 -2.58 -13.10
CA LYS A 68 9.77 -2.84 -13.13
C LYS A 68 10.40 -2.44 -11.80
N LEU A 69 11.42 -3.16 -11.37
CA LEU A 69 12.22 -2.73 -10.22
C LEU A 69 13.31 -1.76 -10.68
N ARG A 70 13.38 -0.63 -10.00
CA ARG A 70 14.42 0.38 -10.16
C ARG A 70 15.25 0.45 -8.88
N LEU A 71 16.54 0.67 -9.04
CA LEU A 71 17.42 1.10 -7.96
C LEU A 71 17.56 2.62 -8.05
N MET A 72 17.15 3.31 -6.99
CA MET A 72 17.47 4.72 -6.76
C MET A 72 18.71 4.80 -5.88
N ASP A 73 19.83 5.26 -6.44
CA ASP A 73 21.05 5.45 -5.66
C ASP A 73 20.97 6.68 -4.73
N THR A 74 21.99 6.88 -3.91
CA THR A 74 22.07 8.01 -2.96
C THR A 74 22.18 9.38 -3.63
N SER A 75 22.47 9.43 -4.94
CA SER A 75 22.45 10.67 -5.73
C SER A 75 21.07 10.96 -6.33
N GLY A 76 20.09 10.08 -6.10
CA GLY A 76 18.74 10.16 -6.66
C GLY A 76 18.65 9.66 -8.10
N LYS A 77 19.71 9.05 -8.64
CA LYS A 77 19.69 8.50 -10.00
C LYS A 77 19.01 7.14 -10.01
N LEU A 78 18.12 6.97 -10.99
CA LEU A 78 17.41 5.72 -11.22
C LEU A 78 18.15 4.85 -12.24
N SER A 79 18.21 3.56 -11.95
CA SER A 79 18.76 2.52 -12.82
C SER A 79 17.95 1.24 -12.72
N ASP A 80 18.09 0.35 -13.70
CA ASP A 80 17.48 -0.98 -13.64
C ASP A 80 18.12 -1.82 -12.53
N LEU A 81 17.27 -2.41 -11.69
CA LEU A 81 17.75 -3.31 -10.64
C LEU A 81 18.23 -4.63 -11.24
N GLN A 82 19.53 -4.91 -11.09
CA GLN A 82 20.12 -6.19 -11.49
C GLN A 82 19.96 -7.22 -10.36
N HIS A 83 18.80 -7.87 -10.29
CA HIS A 83 18.50 -8.91 -9.29
C HIS A 83 17.47 -9.92 -9.82
N THR A 84 17.50 -11.16 -9.35
CA THR A 84 16.56 -12.23 -9.79
C THR A 84 15.09 -11.85 -9.60
N TYR A 85 14.77 -11.05 -8.59
CA TYR A 85 13.40 -10.57 -8.39
C TYR A 85 12.94 -9.56 -9.44
N ALA A 86 13.86 -8.83 -10.10
CA ALA A 86 13.52 -7.82 -11.11
C ALA A 86 12.96 -8.40 -12.42
N SER A 87 13.09 -9.71 -12.65
CA SER A 87 12.54 -10.40 -13.83
C SER A 87 11.09 -10.89 -13.65
N ARG A 88 10.52 -10.77 -12.44
CA ARG A 88 9.17 -11.29 -12.14
C ARG A 88 8.03 -10.53 -12.82
N GLY A 89 8.23 -9.24 -13.10
CA GLY A 89 7.24 -8.38 -13.76
C GLY A 89 6.00 -8.02 -12.93
N GLN A 90 5.83 -8.61 -11.74
CA GLN A 90 4.81 -8.28 -10.76
C GLN A 90 5.44 -8.10 -9.38
N TYR A 91 4.98 -7.07 -8.67
CA TYR A 91 5.56 -6.63 -7.41
C TYR A 91 4.47 -6.26 -6.42
N PHE A 92 4.70 -6.63 -5.16
CA PHE A 92 3.80 -6.30 -4.07
C PHE A 92 4.18 -4.94 -3.46
N LEU A 93 3.22 -4.01 -3.43
CA LEU A 93 3.40 -2.68 -2.85
C LEU A 93 3.22 -2.72 -1.33
N GLY A 94 4.32 -3.01 -0.62
CA GLY A 94 4.35 -3.13 0.84
C GLY A 94 4.38 -1.81 1.61
N ALA A 95 4.59 -0.67 0.94
CA ALA A 95 4.64 0.64 1.58
C ALA A 95 3.30 1.04 2.24
N PRO A 96 3.35 1.90 3.29
CA PRO A 96 2.16 2.49 3.91
C PRO A 96 1.20 3.12 2.90
N ILE A 97 -0.11 3.03 3.14
CA ILE A 97 -1.12 3.60 2.23
C ILE A 97 -0.92 5.11 2.01
N ALA A 98 -0.47 5.84 3.03
CA ALA A 98 -0.15 7.27 2.91
C ALA A 98 0.91 7.53 1.82
N TRP A 99 1.95 6.69 1.75
CA TRP A 99 2.99 6.79 0.73
C TRP A 99 2.44 6.52 -0.68
N LEU A 100 1.52 5.56 -0.81
CA LEU A 100 0.85 5.28 -2.08
C LEU A 100 -0.04 6.46 -2.50
N GLU A 101 -0.75 7.08 -1.55
CA GLU A 101 -1.57 8.26 -1.81
C GLU A 101 -0.71 9.46 -2.26
N GLU A 102 0.45 9.67 -1.64
CA GLU A 102 1.42 10.70 -2.05
C GLU A 102 1.99 10.41 -3.45
N SER A 103 2.44 9.19 -3.70
CA SER A 103 2.98 8.76 -4.99
C SER A 103 1.98 8.96 -6.12
N ALA A 104 0.69 8.75 -5.87
CA ALA A 104 -0.37 8.92 -6.86
C ALA A 104 -0.62 10.39 -7.26
N LYS A 105 -0.25 11.35 -6.40
CA LYS A 105 -0.40 12.80 -6.65
C LYS A 105 0.70 13.39 -7.52
N LEU A 106 1.86 12.73 -7.61
CA LEU A 106 2.99 13.20 -8.41
C LEU A 106 2.63 13.25 -9.91
N PRO A 107 3.18 14.16 -10.72
CA PRO A 107 2.89 14.26 -12.15
C PRO A 107 3.41 13.04 -12.95
N GLY A 108 2.89 12.83 -14.17
CA GLY A 108 3.31 11.76 -15.07
C GLY A 108 2.40 10.52 -15.10
N GLU A 109 2.65 9.61 -16.02
CA GLU A 109 1.86 8.36 -16.19
C GLU A 109 2.41 7.19 -15.37
N LEU A 110 3.71 7.23 -15.08
CA LEU A 110 4.40 6.25 -14.24
C LEU A 110 4.61 6.83 -12.84
N VAL A 111 4.62 5.94 -11.85
CA VAL A 111 4.85 6.27 -10.44
C VAL A 111 5.91 5.32 -9.88
N LEU A 112 6.72 5.84 -8.96
CA LEU A 112 7.70 5.09 -8.20
C LEU A 112 7.17 4.88 -6.79
N VAL A 113 7.02 3.63 -6.38
CA VAL A 113 6.62 3.27 -5.03
C VAL A 113 7.78 2.50 -4.40
N GLU A 114 8.28 2.98 -3.27
CA GLU A 114 9.37 2.31 -2.55
C GLU A 114 8.94 0.91 -2.10
N LEU A 115 9.88 -0.04 -2.14
CA LEU A 115 9.71 -1.41 -1.65
C LEU A 115 10.67 -1.64 -0.47
N PRO A 116 10.32 -1.20 0.76
CA PRO A 116 11.25 -1.17 1.88
C PRO A 116 11.93 -2.50 2.17
N ASP A 117 11.18 -3.62 2.13
CA ASP A 117 11.80 -4.90 2.45
C ASP A 117 12.77 -5.39 1.36
N LEU A 118 12.51 -5.05 0.09
CA LEU A 118 13.49 -5.31 -0.99
C LEU A 118 14.69 -4.37 -0.89
N THR A 119 14.48 -3.12 -0.49
CA THR A 119 15.57 -2.18 -0.18
C THR A 119 16.49 -2.80 0.87
N SER A 120 15.95 -3.19 2.03
CA SER A 120 16.70 -3.79 3.12
C SER A 120 17.43 -5.07 2.71
N LEU A 121 16.81 -5.91 1.88
CA LEU A 121 17.40 -7.16 1.42
C LEU A 121 18.52 -6.96 0.39
N ILE A 122 18.35 -6.04 -0.57
CA ILE A 122 19.18 -6.01 -1.78
C ILE A 122 20.28 -4.95 -1.71
N THR A 123 20.00 -3.76 -1.17
CA THR A 123 20.90 -2.62 -1.37
C THR A 123 22.01 -2.52 -0.33
N ALA A 124 21.85 -3.17 0.83
CA ALA A 124 22.76 -3.05 1.97
C ALA A 124 23.16 -1.59 2.27
N GLY A 125 22.22 -0.64 2.11
CA GLY A 125 22.42 0.80 2.34
C GLY A 125 22.94 1.60 1.14
N ARG A 126 23.04 1.01 -0.06
CA ARG A 126 23.54 1.70 -1.28
C ARG A 126 22.46 2.42 -2.09
N GLY A 127 21.25 2.56 -1.55
CA GLY A 127 20.10 3.15 -2.23
C GLY A 127 18.81 2.46 -1.86
N ASN A 128 17.74 2.80 -2.59
CA ASN A 128 16.39 2.29 -2.37
C ASN A 128 15.88 1.54 -3.60
N VAL A 129 15.20 0.41 -3.37
CA VAL A 129 14.48 -0.31 -4.41
C VAL A 129 13.08 0.27 -4.51
N ALA A 130 12.68 0.64 -5.73
CA ALA A 130 11.34 1.12 -6.03
C ALA A 130 10.70 0.28 -7.13
N CYS A 131 9.38 0.12 -7.07
CA CYS A 131 8.56 -0.37 -8.17
C CYS A 131 8.14 0.82 -9.04
N GLU A 132 8.55 0.81 -10.30
CA GLU A 132 7.97 1.65 -11.35
C GLU A 132 6.74 0.95 -11.92
N CYS A 133 5.57 1.54 -11.73
CA CYS A 133 4.31 1.03 -12.27
C CYS A 133 3.46 2.18 -12.83
N THR A 134 2.38 1.84 -13.55
CA THR A 134 1.46 2.85 -14.09
C THR A 134 0.60 3.45 -12.97
N LYS A 135 0.32 4.75 -13.05
CA LYS A 135 -0.55 5.45 -12.12
C LYS A 135 -1.96 4.84 -12.03
N ASP A 136 -2.48 4.26 -13.12
CA ASP A 136 -3.80 3.61 -13.12
C ASP A 136 -3.86 2.37 -12.23
N GLN A 137 -2.80 1.56 -12.23
CA GLN A 137 -2.68 0.44 -11.29
C GLN A 137 -2.66 0.93 -9.85
N LEU A 138 -1.89 1.98 -9.56
CA LEU A 138 -1.85 2.57 -8.22
C LEU A 138 -3.22 3.13 -7.79
N LYS A 139 -3.93 3.81 -8.69
CA LYS A 139 -5.31 4.30 -8.45
C LYS A 139 -6.28 3.15 -8.19
N LEU A 140 -6.15 2.03 -8.89
CA LEU A 140 -6.96 0.84 -8.64
C LEU A 140 -6.71 0.28 -7.23
N VAL A 141 -5.44 0.17 -6.81
CA VAL A 141 -5.08 -0.22 -5.43
C VAL A 141 -5.76 0.70 -4.42
N LEU A 142 -5.59 2.01 -4.57
CA LEU A 142 -6.17 3.02 -3.68
C LEU A 142 -7.70 2.96 -3.65
N SER A 143 -8.34 2.71 -4.80
CA SER A 143 -9.79 2.58 -4.90
C SER A 143 -10.31 1.36 -4.14
N ILE A 144 -9.61 0.22 -4.23
CA ILE A 144 -9.97 -1.01 -3.52
C ILE A 144 -9.83 -0.80 -2.01
N VAL A 145 -8.72 -0.23 -1.56
CA VAL A 145 -8.50 0.06 -0.13
C VAL A 145 -9.56 1.02 0.39
N ARG A 146 -9.84 2.11 -0.34
CA ARG A 146 -10.91 3.07 0.02
C ARG A 146 -12.27 2.39 0.15
N GLY A 147 -12.65 1.55 -0.81
CA GLY A 147 -13.91 0.81 -0.79
C GLY A 147 -14.03 -0.06 0.46
N ARG A 148 -12.99 -0.85 0.74
CA ARG A 148 -12.97 -1.72 1.91
C ARG A 148 -12.96 -0.96 3.24
N VAL A 149 -12.26 0.16 3.34
CA VAL A 149 -12.31 1.04 4.52
C VAL A 149 -13.74 1.56 4.75
N LEU A 150 -14.43 2.00 3.68
CA LEU A 150 -15.82 2.44 3.77
C LEU A 150 -16.78 1.32 4.19
N GLU A 151 -16.57 0.10 3.71
CA GLU A 151 -17.34 -1.08 4.12
C GLU A 151 -17.19 -1.35 5.63
N VAL A 152 -15.95 -1.34 6.12
CA VAL A 152 -15.65 -1.54 7.55
C VAL A 152 -16.31 -0.46 8.41
N MET A 153 -16.31 0.80 7.98
CA MET A 153 -17.01 1.89 8.68
C MET A 153 -18.53 1.74 8.67
N ASN A 154 -19.12 1.14 7.63
CA ASN A 154 -20.57 0.95 7.56
C ASN A 154 -21.05 -0.18 8.49
N LEU A 155 -20.21 -1.20 8.74
CA LEU A 155 -20.51 -2.29 9.68
C LEU A 155 -20.76 -1.76 11.10
N THR A 156 -20.05 -0.73 11.53
CA THR A 156 -20.23 -0.14 12.87
C THR A 156 -21.42 0.80 12.97
N THR A 157 -21.93 1.30 11.85
CA THR A 157 -23.11 2.19 11.83
C THR A 157 -24.42 1.40 11.86
N SER A 158 -24.40 0.11 11.49
CA SER A 158 -25.60 -0.74 11.39
C SER A 158 -25.91 -1.53 12.68
N ASN A 159 -25.01 -1.51 13.65
CA ASN A 159 -25.12 -2.22 14.94
C ASN A 159 -25.50 -1.30 16.12
N ASN A 160 -25.91 -0.06 15.84
CA ASN A 160 -26.48 0.90 16.76
C ASN A 160 -27.88 1.29 16.27
#